data_AF-T0QW52-F1
#
_entry.id   AF-T0QW52-F1
#
_cell.length_a   1.000
_cell.length_b   1.000
_cell.length_c   1.000
_cell.angle_alpha   90.00
_cell.angle_beta   90.00
_cell.angle_gamma   90.00
#
_symmetry.space_group_name_H-M   'P 1'
#
loop_
_entity.id
_entity.type
_entity.pdbx_description
1 polymer ?
#
loop_
_entity_poly.entity_id
_entity_poly.type
_entity_poly.pdbx_seq_one_letter_code
_entity_poly.pdbx_strand_id
1 'polypeptide(L)'
;MVPSTPFTREGSYAKFSEAAKARRGPLGYLARTCDKLLQQSKTFCVRLCLVLYGLLLLLPAVLTPLFVCWKVDGTIDWSWATVMVFVWIYDFMACNGTLTWLCGFLLHLFVVLRLDGHVDWSWICVFIPAYVSVFDWDGSSDLCFALQLIFLGLQLDHTVTWSWLVVFIPTWVPSAIGGLFFIVFVFVACFSDTSSRLGALGLILLACLGFGLLVAPQVLLLVRLGSATFSAVYIILPWLILMGLVALAGIAAVLFLDLDDSTSGPVTTPYEEV
;
A
#
# COMPACT_ATOMS: atom_id res chain seq x y z
N MET A 1 -31.45 -2.28 26.30
CA MET A 1 -31.43 -2.11 24.83
C MET A 1 -30.53 -0.93 24.53
N VAL A 2 -29.28 -1.19 24.14
CA VAL A 2 -28.34 -0.14 23.73
C VAL A 2 -28.60 0.14 22.25
N PRO A 3 -28.80 1.39 21.82
CA PRO A 3 -29.03 1.69 20.41
C PRO A 3 -27.72 1.50 19.66
N SER A 4 -27.70 0.54 18.74
CA SER A 4 -26.65 0.39 17.74
C SER A 4 -26.68 1.62 16.83
N THR A 5 -25.66 2.47 16.91
CA THR A 5 -25.48 3.55 15.95
C THR A 5 -25.23 2.95 14.57
N PRO A 6 -26.00 3.32 13.53
CA PRO A 6 -25.76 2.84 12.18
C PRO A 6 -24.39 3.32 11.72
N PHE A 7 -23.56 2.40 11.25
CA PHE A 7 -22.27 2.70 10.63
C PHE A 7 -22.54 3.41 9.30
N THR A 8 -22.64 4.73 9.32
CA THR A 8 -22.85 5.52 8.12
C THR A 8 -21.57 5.51 7.29
N ARG A 9 -21.68 5.00 6.05
CA ARG A 9 -20.60 4.91 5.05
C ARG A 9 -19.83 6.22 4.88
N GLU A 10 -20.50 7.36 5.04
CA GLU A 10 -19.94 8.72 5.01
C GLU A 10 -18.92 8.98 6.12
N GLY A 11 -19.11 8.40 7.32
CA GLY A 11 -18.21 8.59 8.46
C GLY A 11 -16.85 7.94 8.29
N SER A 12 -16.75 6.86 7.50
CA SER A 12 -15.48 6.17 7.23
C SER A 12 -14.63 6.93 6.21
N TYR A 13 -15.23 7.41 5.12
CA TYR A 13 -14.55 8.26 4.13
C TYR A 13 -14.11 9.61 4.74
N ALA A 14 -14.95 10.21 5.60
CA ALA A 14 -14.60 11.43 6.33
C ALA A 14 -13.36 11.24 7.21
N LYS A 15 -13.27 10.12 7.95
CA LYS A 15 -12.09 9.80 8.78
C LYS A 15 -10.82 9.57 7.97
N PHE A 16 -10.89 8.86 6.84
CA PHE A 16 -9.73 8.69 5.95
C PHE A 16 -9.30 10.01 5.30
N SER A 17 -10.24 10.84 4.89
CA SER A 17 -9.99 12.19 4.36
C SER A 17 -9.32 13.09 5.41
N GLU A 18 -9.78 13.06 6.66
CA GLU A 18 -9.17 13.81 7.75
C GLU A 18 -7.76 13.31 8.09
N ALA A 19 -7.54 11.99 8.12
CA ALA A 19 -6.21 11.42 8.32
C ALA A 19 -5.23 11.82 7.20
N ALA A 20 -5.71 11.87 5.95
CA ALA A 20 -4.92 12.39 4.83
C ALA A 20 -4.66 13.90 4.94
N LYS A 21 -5.63 14.68 5.43
CA LYS A 21 -5.51 16.13 5.67
C LYS A 21 -4.51 16.48 6.79
N ALA A 22 -4.38 15.59 7.78
CA ALA A 22 -3.45 15.76 8.90
C ALA A 22 -1.98 15.51 8.52
N ARG A 23 -1.70 14.89 7.36
CA ARG A 23 -0.32 14.69 6.88
C ARG A 23 0.34 16.04 6.55
N ARG A 24 1.40 16.36 7.28
CA ARG A 24 2.32 17.45 6.95
C ARG A 24 3.20 17.00 5.77
N GLY A 25 3.57 17.92 4.86
CA GLY A 25 4.44 17.63 3.72
C GLY A 25 3.84 17.87 2.33
N PRO A 26 4.66 17.78 1.26
CA PRO A 26 4.23 18.00 -0.12
C PRO A 26 3.11 17.07 -0.55
N LEU A 27 3.19 15.77 -0.23
CA LEU A 27 2.15 14.79 -0.56
C LEU A 27 0.83 15.07 0.17
N GLY A 28 0.89 15.55 1.42
CA GLY A 28 -0.29 15.98 2.16
C GLY A 28 -0.92 17.26 1.60
N TYR A 29 -0.12 18.18 1.05
CA TYR A 29 -0.64 19.33 0.31
C TYR A 29 -1.31 18.90 -1.01
N LEU A 30 -0.65 18.02 -1.77
CA LEU A 30 -1.19 17.47 -3.01
C LEU A 30 -2.50 16.71 -2.78
N ALA A 31 -2.57 15.86 -1.74
CA ALA A 31 -3.78 15.12 -1.39
C ALA A 31 -4.94 16.06 -1.05
N ARG A 32 -4.67 17.14 -0.29
CA ARG A 32 -5.68 18.16 0.04
C ARG A 32 -6.16 18.93 -1.18
N THR A 33 -5.25 19.26 -2.09
CA THR A 33 -5.59 19.93 -3.34
C THR A 33 -6.40 19.00 -4.25
N CYS A 34 -6.02 17.73 -4.37
CA CYS A 34 -6.77 16.73 -5.13
C CYS A 34 -8.18 16.51 -4.56
N ASP A 35 -8.33 16.40 -3.23
CA ASP A 35 -9.65 16.25 -2.58
C ASP A 35 -10.56 17.46 -2.86
N LYS A 36 -10.02 18.68 -2.73
CA LYS A 36 -10.77 19.91 -3.08
C LYS A 36 -11.17 19.93 -4.55
N LEU A 37 -10.25 19.58 -5.44
CA LEU A 37 -10.53 19.53 -6.88
C LEU A 37 -11.55 18.45 -7.23
N LEU A 38 -11.46 17.26 -6.62
CA LEU A 38 -12.46 16.19 -6.78
C LEU A 38 -13.85 16.67 -6.36
N GLN A 39 -13.97 17.25 -5.16
CA GLN A 39 -15.24 17.74 -4.62
C GLN A 39 -15.85 18.90 -5.44
N GLN A 40 -15.02 19.78 -5.99
CA GLN A 40 -15.48 20.91 -6.80
C GLN A 40 -15.70 20.55 -8.27
N SER A 41 -15.13 19.44 -8.75
CA SER A 41 -15.21 19.06 -10.15
C SER A 41 -16.55 18.44 -10.55
N LYS A 42 -17.35 19.21 -11.28
CA LYS A 42 -18.50 18.71 -12.05
C LYS A 42 -18.10 18.18 -13.45
N THR A 43 -16.86 18.44 -13.88
CA THR A 43 -16.42 18.12 -15.24
C THR A 43 -15.62 16.82 -15.27
N PHE A 44 -16.04 15.92 -16.16
CA PHE A 44 -15.36 14.67 -16.47
C PHE A 44 -13.85 14.84 -16.70
N CYS A 45 -13.45 15.89 -17.43
CA CYS A 45 -12.05 16.18 -17.73
C CYS A 45 -11.19 16.35 -16.47
N VAL A 46 -11.69 17.06 -15.45
CA VAL A 46 -10.93 17.27 -14.20
C VAL A 46 -10.79 15.97 -13.42
N ARG A 47 -11.85 15.14 -13.36
CA ARG A 47 -11.80 13.81 -12.71
C ARG A 47 -10.82 12.88 -13.41
N LEU A 48 -10.83 12.86 -14.75
CA LEU A 48 -9.87 12.07 -15.53
C LEU A 48 -8.43 12.55 -15.31
N CYS A 49 -8.18 13.86 -15.34
CA CYS A 49 -6.87 14.43 -15.05
C CYS A 49 -6.38 14.05 -13.64
N LEU A 50 -7.27 14.01 -12.64
CA LEU A 50 -6.93 13.61 -11.27
C LEU A 50 -6.59 12.12 -11.17
N VAL A 51 -7.31 11.24 -11.89
CA VAL A 51 -6.96 9.81 -11.97
C VAL A 51 -5.62 9.62 -12.67
N LEU A 52 -5.39 10.27 -13.81
CA LEU A 52 -4.12 10.20 -14.53
C LEU A 52 -2.95 10.71 -13.68
N TYR A 53 -3.17 11.80 -12.93
CA TYR A 53 -2.19 12.31 -11.98
C TYR A 53 -1.91 11.30 -10.85
N GLY A 54 -2.95 10.68 -10.29
CA GLY A 54 -2.81 9.59 -9.33
C GLY A 54 -1.99 8.42 -9.87
N LEU A 55 -2.24 7.98 -11.11
CA LEU A 55 -1.47 6.93 -11.78
C LEU A 55 -0.01 7.34 -11.99
N LEU A 56 0.25 8.60 -12.34
CA LEU A 56 1.60 9.13 -12.45
C LEU A 56 2.34 9.09 -11.11
N LEU A 57 1.65 9.38 -10.00
CA LEU A 57 2.23 9.26 -8.65
C LEU A 57 2.49 7.81 -8.23
N LEU A 58 1.82 6.82 -8.82
CA LEU A 58 2.09 5.40 -8.59
C LEU A 58 3.29 4.88 -9.40
N LEU A 59 3.76 5.64 -10.40
CA LEU A 59 4.86 5.23 -11.26
C LEU A 59 6.15 4.91 -10.48
N PRO A 60 6.62 5.75 -9.52
CA PRO A 60 7.80 5.41 -8.72
C PRO A 60 7.65 4.11 -7.92
N ALA A 61 6.44 3.84 -7.41
CA ALA A 61 6.14 2.63 -6.65
C ALA A 61 6.19 1.35 -7.51
N VAL A 62 5.97 1.47 -8.83
CA VAL A 62 6.07 0.37 -9.80
C VAL A 62 7.50 0.25 -10.36
N LEU A 63 8.12 1.38 -10.71
CA LEU A 63 9.44 1.40 -11.33
C LEU A 63 10.54 0.93 -10.37
N THR A 64 10.49 1.33 -9.10
CA THR A 64 11.51 0.93 -8.13
C THR A 64 11.62 -0.59 -7.99
N PRO A 65 10.56 -1.35 -7.67
CA PRO A 65 10.66 -2.80 -7.56
C PRO A 65 11.08 -3.46 -8.88
N LEU A 66 10.67 -2.92 -10.04
CA LEU A 66 11.13 -3.41 -11.34
C LEU A 66 12.65 -3.25 -11.52
N PHE A 67 13.20 -2.07 -11.23
CA PHE A 67 14.63 -1.83 -11.33
C PHE A 67 15.42 -2.67 -10.31
N VAL A 68 14.91 -2.83 -9.09
CA VAL A 68 15.48 -3.75 -8.11
C VAL A 68 15.50 -5.19 -8.65
N CYS A 69 14.40 -5.66 -9.25
CA CYS A 69 14.34 -7.00 -9.84
C CYS A 69 15.37 -7.17 -10.97
N TRP A 70 15.47 -6.20 -11.87
CA TRP A 70 16.45 -6.24 -12.96
C TRP A 70 17.89 -6.16 -12.46
N LYS A 71 18.15 -5.40 -11.40
CA LYS A 71 19.47 -5.33 -10.78
C LYS A 71 19.86 -6.65 -10.12
N VAL A 72 18.93 -7.26 -9.37
CA VAL A 72 19.13 -8.57 -8.72
C VAL A 72 19.33 -9.69 -9.74
N ASP A 73 18.62 -9.65 -10.87
CA ASP A 73 18.77 -10.63 -11.95
C ASP A 73 20.02 -10.37 -12.83
N GLY A 74 20.78 -9.30 -12.57
CA GLY A 74 21.98 -8.95 -13.35
C GLY A 74 21.71 -8.38 -14.75
N THR A 75 20.46 -8.02 -15.04
CA THR A 75 20.04 -7.44 -16.33
C THR A 75 20.56 -6.01 -16.51
N ILE A 76 20.76 -5.28 -15.41
CA ILE A 76 21.33 -3.92 -15.40
C ILE A 76 22.53 -3.85 -14.46
N ASP A 77 23.54 -3.07 -14.85
CA ASP A 77 24.81 -2.91 -14.14
C ASP A 77 24.87 -1.65 -13.25
N TRP A 78 23.84 -0.80 -13.28
CA TRP A 78 23.73 0.46 -12.53
C TRP A 78 23.99 0.32 -11.03
N SER A 79 24.51 1.35 -10.35
CA SER A 79 24.66 1.31 -8.89
C SER A 79 23.31 1.21 -8.17
N TRP A 80 23.31 0.69 -6.93
CA TRP A 80 22.10 0.65 -6.11
C TRP A 80 21.54 2.03 -5.84
N ALA A 81 22.39 3.05 -5.77
CA ALA A 81 21.98 4.45 -5.69
C ALA A 81 21.11 4.88 -6.88
N THR A 82 21.51 4.52 -8.12
CA THR A 82 20.70 4.83 -9.32
C THR A 82 19.37 4.07 -9.32
N VAL A 83 19.37 2.80 -8.89
CA VAL A 83 18.16 1.98 -8.79
C VAL A 83 17.15 2.57 -7.78
N MET A 84 17.63 3.11 -6.67
CA MET A 84 16.79 3.65 -5.59
C MET A 84 16.34 5.11 -5.78
N VAL A 85 16.73 5.78 -6.87
CA VAL A 85 16.40 7.20 -7.10
C VAL A 85 14.89 7.48 -7.03
N PHE A 86 14.06 6.56 -7.54
CA PHE A 86 12.60 6.70 -7.54
C PHE A 86 12.01 6.60 -6.13
N VAL A 87 12.57 5.74 -5.27
CA VAL A 87 12.22 5.68 -3.85
C VAL A 87 12.62 6.97 -3.16
N TRP A 88 13.79 7.55 -3.44
CA TRP A 88 14.19 8.81 -2.81
C TRP A 88 13.34 10.00 -3.26
N ILE A 89 12.91 10.04 -4.52
CA ILE A 89 11.93 11.03 -5.00
C ILE A 89 10.62 10.86 -4.22
N TYR A 90 10.15 9.61 -4.06
CA TYR A 90 8.94 9.33 -3.29
C TYR A 90 9.08 9.72 -1.82
N ASP A 91 10.20 9.38 -1.17
CA ASP A 91 10.51 9.75 0.21
C ASP A 91 10.51 11.27 0.35
N PHE A 92 11.18 12.00 -0.55
CA PHE A 92 11.18 13.47 -0.53
C PHE A 92 9.77 14.06 -0.67
N MET A 93 8.95 13.51 -1.57
CA MET A 93 7.55 13.93 -1.71
C MET A 93 6.72 13.62 -0.47
N ALA A 94 6.96 12.47 0.16
CA ALA A 94 6.29 12.01 1.37
C ALA A 94 6.86 12.64 2.66
N CYS A 95 7.88 13.51 2.56
CA CYS A 95 8.53 14.14 3.69
C CYS A 95 7.52 14.91 4.54
N ASN A 96 7.32 14.44 5.76
CA ASN A 96 6.42 14.99 6.76
C ASN A 96 7.17 15.63 7.94
N GLY A 97 8.51 15.59 7.91
CA GLY A 97 9.39 16.08 8.97
C GLY A 97 9.40 15.24 10.25
N THR A 98 8.87 14.00 10.23
CA THR A 98 8.90 13.11 11.41
C THR A 98 10.22 12.35 11.51
N LEU A 99 10.55 11.90 12.72
CA LEU A 99 11.70 11.04 12.96
C LEU A 99 11.56 9.73 12.17
N THR A 100 10.36 9.15 12.10
CA THR A 100 10.07 7.98 11.25
C THR A 100 10.53 8.16 9.81
N TRP A 101 10.26 9.33 9.21
CA TRP A 101 10.64 9.61 7.83
C TRP A 101 12.16 9.69 7.67
N LEU A 102 12.82 10.44 8.56
CA LEU A 102 14.28 10.56 8.55
C LEU A 102 14.94 9.18 8.69
N CYS A 103 14.41 8.35 9.61
CA CYS A 103 14.86 6.99 9.80
C CYS A 103 14.65 6.11 8.56
N GLY A 104 13.51 6.20 7.87
CA GLY A 104 13.26 5.48 6.63
C GLY A 104 14.23 5.88 5.51
N PHE A 105 14.48 7.18 5.36
CA PHE A 105 15.46 7.68 4.40
C PHE A 105 16.89 7.19 4.72
N LEU A 106 17.30 7.27 5.98
CA LEU A 106 18.61 6.76 6.43
C LEU A 106 18.75 5.26 6.24
N LEU A 107 17.68 4.49 6.46
CA LEU A 107 17.65 3.05 6.18
C LEU A 107 17.93 2.80 4.69
N HIS A 108 17.21 3.45 3.79
CA HIS A 108 17.44 3.31 2.34
C HIS A 108 18.87 3.68 1.96
N LEU A 109 19.41 4.77 2.52
CA LEU A 109 20.78 5.20 2.29
C LEU A 109 21.81 4.15 2.77
N PHE A 110 21.68 3.63 3.99
CA PHE A 110 22.60 2.64 4.55
C PHE A 110 22.55 1.31 3.78
N VAL A 111 21.35 0.88 3.38
CA VAL A 111 21.17 -0.32 2.54
C VAL A 111 21.89 -0.14 1.20
N VAL A 112 21.73 1.00 0.54
CA VAL A 112 22.42 1.29 -0.74
C VAL A 112 23.93 1.30 -0.55
N LEU A 113 24.45 2.02 0.44
CA LEU A 113 25.90 2.07 0.71
C LEU A 113 26.49 0.68 0.98
N ARG A 114 25.74 -0.17 1.70
CA ARG A 114 26.15 -1.54 1.99
C ARG A 114 26.14 -2.41 0.74
N LEU A 115 25.08 -2.33 -0.06
CA LEU A 115 24.91 -3.12 -1.28
C LEU A 115 25.90 -2.71 -2.39
N ASP A 116 26.28 -1.43 -2.47
CA ASP A 116 27.33 -0.94 -3.37
C ASP A 116 28.75 -1.21 -2.82
N GLY A 117 28.89 -1.78 -1.62
CA GLY A 117 30.20 -2.13 -1.03
C GLY A 117 30.99 -0.93 -0.50
N HIS A 118 30.36 0.23 -0.32
CA HIS A 118 31.00 1.42 0.26
C HIS A 118 31.19 1.32 1.78
N VAL A 119 30.37 0.51 2.46
CA VAL A 119 30.49 0.22 3.90
C VAL A 119 30.50 -1.28 4.17
N ASP A 120 31.27 -1.69 5.17
CA ASP A 120 31.45 -3.09 5.58
C ASP A 120 30.61 -3.51 6.80
N TRP A 121 29.68 -2.65 7.23
CA TRP A 121 28.89 -2.82 8.45
C TRP A 121 28.04 -4.10 8.47
N SER A 122 27.82 -4.67 9.65
CA SER A 122 26.84 -5.74 9.82
C SER A 122 25.43 -5.27 9.43
N TRP A 123 24.61 -6.17 8.90
CA TRP A 123 23.23 -5.85 8.50
C TRP A 123 22.38 -5.35 9.68
N ILE A 124 22.67 -5.83 10.90
CA ILE A 124 22.03 -5.30 12.12
C ILE A 124 22.32 -3.80 12.30
N CYS A 125 23.56 -3.36 12.05
CA CYS A 125 23.91 -1.94 12.12
C CYS A 125 23.25 -1.12 11.01
N VAL A 126 23.16 -1.67 9.79
CA VAL A 126 22.46 -1.04 8.67
C VAL A 126 20.99 -0.79 9.00
N PHE A 127 20.36 -1.68 9.78
CA PHE A 127 18.95 -1.57 10.18
C PHE A 127 18.68 -0.70 11.41
N ILE A 128 19.70 -0.10 12.04
CA ILE A 128 19.53 0.78 13.22
C ILE A 128 18.46 1.87 13.02
N PRO A 129 18.43 2.62 11.89
CA PRO A 129 17.41 3.63 11.69
C PRO A 129 15.98 3.07 11.78
N ALA A 130 15.76 1.84 11.30
CA ALA A 130 14.47 1.17 11.39
C ALA A 130 14.08 0.88 12.85
N TYR A 131 15.02 0.40 13.69
CA TYR A 131 14.75 0.19 15.12
C TYR A 131 14.43 1.49 15.84
N VAL A 132 15.13 2.58 15.52
CA VAL A 132 14.84 3.91 16.08
C VAL A 132 13.45 4.37 15.69
N SER A 133 13.01 4.11 14.45
CA SER A 133 11.67 4.50 13.98
C SER A 133 10.55 3.80 14.74
N VAL A 134 10.78 2.59 15.27
CA VAL A 134 9.80 1.82 16.06
C VAL A 134 9.53 2.49 17.41
N PHE A 135 10.48 3.24 17.97
CA PHE A 135 10.28 3.95 19.25
C PHE A 135 9.49 5.26 19.13
N ASP A 136 9.33 5.79 17.91
CA ASP A 136 8.59 7.03 17.65
C ASP A 136 7.06 6.82 17.60
N TRP A 137 6.62 5.56 17.49
CA TRP A 137 5.22 5.20 17.28
C TRP A 137 4.66 4.40 18.47
N ASP A 138 3.59 4.89 19.10
CA ASP A 138 2.94 4.33 20.30
C ASP A 138 2.23 2.96 20.08
N GLY A 139 2.57 2.22 19.02
CA GLY A 139 1.83 1.05 18.52
C GLY A 139 2.49 -0.29 18.79
N SER A 140 1.69 -1.28 19.19
CA SER A 140 2.11 -2.66 19.47
C SER A 140 2.48 -3.51 18.24
N SER A 141 2.13 -3.07 17.02
CA SER A 141 2.40 -3.79 15.77
C SER A 141 3.87 -3.79 15.34
N ASP A 142 4.69 -2.91 15.91
CA ASP A 142 6.04 -2.62 15.39
C ASP A 142 7.12 -3.57 15.93
N LEU A 143 6.83 -4.29 17.01
CA LEU A 143 7.72 -5.30 17.58
C LEU A 143 7.96 -6.47 16.62
N CYS A 144 6.93 -6.88 15.87
CA CYS A 144 7.06 -7.94 14.87
C CYS A 144 7.98 -7.51 13.72
N PHE A 145 7.89 -6.24 13.30
CA PHE A 145 8.75 -5.68 12.27
C PHE A 145 10.21 -5.57 12.73
N ALA A 146 10.44 -5.08 13.95
CA ALA A 146 11.79 -5.03 14.52
C ALA A 146 12.41 -6.44 14.61
N LEU A 147 11.66 -7.42 15.11
CA LEU A 147 12.11 -8.82 15.16
C LEU A 147 12.40 -9.39 13.76
N GLN A 148 11.57 -9.07 12.77
CA GLN A 148 11.80 -9.47 11.38
C GLN A 148 13.15 -8.95 10.86
N LEU A 149 13.47 -7.69 11.12
CA LEU A 149 14.73 -7.07 10.69
C LEU A 149 15.94 -7.64 11.44
N ILE A 150 15.81 -7.96 12.72
CA ILE A 150 16.87 -8.63 13.49
C ILE A 150 17.14 -10.01 12.89
N PHE A 151 16.11 -10.82 12.65
CA PHE A 151 16.28 -12.16 12.07
C PHE A 151 16.86 -12.09 10.66
N LEU A 152 16.40 -11.14 9.85
CA LEU A 152 16.92 -10.89 8.51
C LEU A 152 18.40 -10.49 8.56
N GLY A 153 18.77 -9.55 9.43
CA GLY A 153 20.15 -9.10 9.58
C GLY A 153 21.08 -10.23 10.02
N LEU A 154 20.69 -11.00 11.04
CA LEU A 154 21.47 -12.15 11.51
C LEU A 154 21.69 -13.20 10.42
N GLN A 155 20.67 -13.49 9.62
CA GLN A 155 20.76 -14.43 8.52
C GLN A 155 21.63 -13.90 7.38
N LEU A 156 21.50 -12.61 7.02
CA LEU A 156 22.31 -11.97 5.98
C LEU A 156 23.78 -11.83 6.37
N ASP A 157 24.07 -11.67 7.67
CA ASP A 157 25.42 -11.68 8.23
C ASP A 157 25.98 -13.11 8.42
N HIS A 158 25.23 -14.16 8.05
CA HIS A 158 25.59 -15.57 8.26
C HIS A 158 25.91 -15.95 9.71
N THR A 159 25.49 -15.13 10.69
CA THR A 159 25.63 -15.44 12.12
C THR A 159 24.72 -16.59 12.55
N VAL A 160 23.65 -16.79 11.79
CA VAL A 160 22.63 -17.81 12.01
C VAL A 160 22.35 -18.51 10.69
N THR A 161 22.11 -19.82 10.74
CA THR A 161 21.85 -20.67 9.55
C THR A 161 20.42 -21.20 9.56
N TRP A 162 19.45 -20.35 9.85
CA TRP A 162 18.05 -20.74 9.88
C TRP A 162 17.49 -20.90 8.47
N SER A 163 16.39 -21.64 8.34
CA SER A 163 15.64 -21.63 7.09
C SER A 163 14.96 -20.27 6.92
N TRP A 164 14.80 -19.82 5.67
CA TRP A 164 14.09 -18.57 5.38
C TRP A 164 12.67 -18.56 5.96
N LEU A 165 12.02 -19.73 6.09
CA LEU A 165 10.71 -19.84 6.73
C LEU A 165 10.75 -19.35 8.18
N VAL A 166 11.77 -19.75 8.95
CA VAL A 166 11.96 -19.33 10.34
C VAL A 166 12.27 -17.83 10.42
N VAL A 167 13.12 -17.33 9.53
CA VAL A 167 13.48 -15.90 9.47
C VAL A 167 12.26 -15.02 9.27
N PHE A 168 11.27 -15.47 8.50
CA PHE A 168 10.06 -14.69 8.20
C PHE A 168 8.87 -14.93 9.17
N ILE A 169 9.01 -15.76 10.21
CA ILE A 169 7.94 -16.03 11.19
C ILE A 169 7.31 -14.74 11.75
N PRO A 170 8.10 -13.71 12.14
CA PRO A 170 7.53 -12.46 12.66
C PRO A 170 6.59 -11.74 11.68
N THR A 171 6.74 -11.96 10.37
CA THR A 171 5.83 -11.42 9.35
C THR A 171 4.67 -12.36 9.04
N TRP A 172 4.92 -13.67 8.94
CA TRP A 172 3.90 -14.66 8.58
C TRP A 172 2.80 -14.78 9.62
N VAL A 173 3.15 -14.82 10.90
CA VAL A 173 2.17 -15.03 11.97
C VAL A 173 1.15 -13.89 12.03
N PRO A 174 1.55 -12.60 12.10
CA PRO A 174 0.59 -11.49 12.05
C PRO A 174 -0.19 -11.44 10.73
N SER A 175 0.45 -11.73 9.60
CA SER A 175 -0.22 -11.73 8.29
C SER A 175 -1.30 -12.82 8.19
N ALA A 176 -1.03 -14.02 8.70
CA ALA A 176 -2.00 -15.11 8.74
C ALA A 176 -3.19 -14.79 9.68
N ILE A 177 -2.90 -14.25 10.86
CA ILE A 177 -3.92 -13.81 11.82
C ILE A 177 -4.78 -12.70 11.20
N GLY A 178 -4.15 -11.65 10.65
CA GLY A 178 -4.84 -10.54 10.00
C GLY A 178 -5.68 -10.99 8.80
N GLY A 179 -5.16 -11.90 7.98
CA GLY A 179 -5.89 -12.51 6.87
C GLY A 179 -7.13 -13.28 7.32
N LEU A 180 -7.00 -14.08 8.39
CA LEU A 180 -8.14 -14.80 8.96
C LEU A 180 -9.22 -13.84 9.46
N PHE A 181 -8.84 -12.81 10.23
CA PHE A 181 -9.78 -11.79 10.69
C PHE A 181 -10.46 -11.05 9.54
N PHE A 182 -9.71 -10.71 8.50
CA PHE A 182 -10.24 -10.06 7.31
C PHE A 182 -11.27 -10.93 6.59
N ILE A 183 -10.98 -12.21 6.37
CA ILE A 183 -11.92 -13.16 5.73
C ILE A 183 -13.19 -13.31 6.57
N VAL A 184 -13.06 -13.49 7.89
CA VAL A 184 -14.21 -13.60 8.80
C VAL A 184 -15.05 -12.33 8.78
N PHE A 185 -14.41 -11.16 8.79
CA PHE A 185 -15.10 -9.87 8.73
C PHE A 185 -15.87 -9.70 7.43
N VAL A 186 -15.25 -9.98 6.28
CA VAL A 186 -15.91 -9.92 4.96
C VAL A 186 -17.07 -10.91 4.90
N PHE A 187 -16.90 -12.12 5.44
CA PHE A 187 -17.96 -13.10 5.53
C PHE A 187 -19.15 -12.57 6.34
N VAL A 188 -18.93 -12.09 7.56
CA VAL A 188 -19.99 -11.54 8.41
C VAL A 188 -20.70 -10.36 7.74
N ALA A 189 -19.96 -9.42 7.16
CA ALA A 189 -20.51 -8.25 6.47
C ALA A 189 -21.37 -8.64 5.25
N CYS A 190 -20.94 -9.63 4.47
CA CYS A 190 -21.70 -10.09 3.31
C CYS A 190 -23.00 -10.81 3.72
N PHE A 191 -22.99 -11.53 4.85
CA PHE A 191 -24.20 -12.22 5.35
C PHE A 191 -25.18 -11.29 6.07
N SER A 192 -24.74 -10.11 6.54
CA SER A 192 -25.62 -9.14 7.19
C SER A 192 -26.41 -8.26 6.21
N ASP A 193 -25.87 -7.94 5.03
CA ASP A 193 -26.42 -6.88 4.16
C ASP A 193 -27.05 -7.38 2.84
N THR A 194 -26.75 -8.60 2.37
CA THR A 194 -27.04 -8.97 0.97
C THR A 194 -28.32 -9.77 0.77
N SER A 195 -29.27 -9.20 0.02
CA SER A 195 -30.50 -9.88 -0.46
C SER A 195 -30.23 -10.99 -1.49
N SER A 196 -29.05 -11.01 -2.15
CA SER A 196 -28.67 -12.05 -3.11
C SER A 196 -27.36 -12.76 -2.72
N ARG A 197 -27.43 -14.09 -2.52
CA ARG A 197 -26.30 -14.94 -2.13
C ARG A 197 -25.16 -14.93 -3.16
N LEU A 198 -25.47 -14.68 -4.43
CA LEU A 198 -24.48 -14.67 -5.52
C LEU A 198 -23.55 -13.45 -5.43
N GLY A 199 -24.06 -12.27 -5.07
CA GLY A 199 -23.24 -11.07 -4.89
C GLY A 199 -22.29 -11.18 -3.70
N ALA A 200 -22.78 -11.74 -2.59
CA ALA A 200 -21.97 -12.04 -1.40
C ALA A 200 -20.80 -12.97 -1.71
N LEU A 201 -21.04 -14.07 -2.44
CA LEU A 201 -19.98 -15.00 -2.85
C LEU A 201 -18.95 -14.32 -3.77
N GLY A 202 -19.39 -13.48 -4.71
CA GLY A 202 -18.50 -12.70 -5.57
C GLY A 202 -17.57 -11.77 -4.77
N LEU A 203 -18.11 -11.06 -3.78
CA LEU A 203 -17.33 -10.18 -2.91
C LEU A 203 -16.33 -10.94 -2.04
N ILE A 204 -16.72 -12.10 -1.48
CA ILE A 204 -15.82 -12.96 -0.71
C ILE A 204 -14.67 -13.47 -1.59
N LEU A 205 -14.97 -13.94 -2.80
CA LEU A 205 -13.96 -14.41 -3.74
C LEU A 205 -12.99 -13.28 -4.14
N LEU A 206 -13.51 -12.08 -4.40
CA LEU A 206 -12.69 -10.91 -4.70
C LEU A 206 -11.78 -10.53 -3.53
N ALA A 207 -12.30 -10.56 -2.30
CA ALA A 207 -11.53 -10.29 -1.09
C ALA A 207 -10.41 -11.32 -0.88
N CYS A 208 -10.72 -12.61 -1.05
CA CYS A 208 -9.74 -13.69 -0.97
C CYS A 208 -8.66 -13.57 -2.06
N LEU A 209 -9.05 -13.23 -3.30
CA LEU A 209 -8.12 -12.99 -4.39
C LEU A 209 -7.21 -11.78 -4.10
N GLY A 210 -7.78 -10.68 -3.62
CA GLY A 210 -7.02 -9.49 -3.25
C GLY A 210 -6.01 -9.77 -2.14
N PHE A 211 -6.42 -10.50 -1.10
CA PHE A 211 -5.52 -10.93 -0.03
C PHE A 211 -4.43 -11.90 -0.53
N GLY A 212 -4.79 -12.86 -1.38
CA GLY A 212 -3.84 -13.77 -2.00
C GLY A 212 -2.78 -13.04 -2.83
N LEU A 213 -3.19 -12.07 -3.65
CA LEU A 213 -2.27 -11.21 -4.42
C LEU A 213 -1.39 -10.33 -3.53
N LEU A 214 -1.89 -9.91 -2.35
CA LEU A 214 -1.13 -9.12 -1.38
C LEU A 214 -0.01 -9.92 -0.70
N VAL A 215 -0.27 -11.22 -0.43
CA VAL A 215 0.64 -12.14 0.28
C VAL A 215 1.55 -12.94 -0.68
N ALA A 216 1.17 -13.03 -1.96
CA ALA A 216 1.91 -13.80 -2.95
C ALA A 216 3.39 -13.39 -3.11
N PRO A 217 3.78 -12.10 -3.11
CA PRO A 217 5.19 -11.73 -3.23
C PRO A 217 6.06 -12.25 -2.09
N GLN A 218 5.53 -12.30 -0.87
CA GLN A 218 6.22 -12.82 0.30
C GLN A 218 6.47 -14.33 0.14
N VAL A 219 5.47 -15.07 -0.37
CA VAL A 219 5.61 -16.52 -0.64
C VAL A 219 6.64 -16.74 -1.76
N LEU A 220 6.53 -15.99 -2.86
CA LEU A 220 7.43 -16.12 -4.01
C LEU A 220 8.87 -15.76 -3.64
N LEU A 221 9.07 -14.71 -2.81
CA LEU A 221 10.37 -14.36 -2.27
C LEU A 221 10.97 -15.52 -1.46
N LEU A 222 10.17 -16.14 -0.58
CA LEU A 222 10.60 -17.29 0.20
C LEU A 222 11.02 -18.47 -0.68
N VAL A 223 10.23 -18.78 -1.72
CA VAL A 223 10.53 -19.87 -2.66
C VAL A 223 11.82 -19.60 -3.43
N ARG A 224 12.04 -18.35 -3.86
CA ARG A 224 13.29 -17.95 -4.53
C ARG A 224 14.50 -18.04 -3.58
N LEU A 225 14.35 -17.58 -2.34
CA LEU A 225 15.41 -17.65 -1.34
C LEU A 225 15.74 -19.08 -0.91
N GLY A 226 14.78 -20.01 -0.97
CA GLY A 226 14.93 -21.39 -0.54
C GLY A 226 15.61 -22.32 -1.53
N SER A 227 15.26 -22.26 -2.82
CA SER A 227 15.80 -23.21 -3.81
C SER A 227 15.48 -22.90 -5.28
N ALA A 228 14.64 -21.91 -5.60
CA ALA A 228 14.16 -21.70 -6.95
C ALA A 228 14.90 -20.58 -7.71
N THR A 229 15.24 -20.82 -8.97
CA THR A 229 15.93 -19.88 -9.88
C THR A 229 14.96 -19.35 -10.94
N PHE A 230 14.03 -18.49 -10.54
CA PHE A 230 13.16 -17.76 -11.47
C PHE A 230 13.40 -16.25 -11.37
N SER A 231 13.08 -15.48 -12.42
CA SER A 231 13.31 -14.03 -12.47
C SER A 231 12.61 -13.26 -11.35
N ALA A 232 13.24 -12.19 -10.85
CA ALA A 232 12.78 -11.46 -9.67
C ALA A 232 11.48 -10.74 -9.99
N VAL A 233 11.26 -10.44 -11.26
CA VAL A 233 10.04 -9.84 -11.79
C VAL A 233 8.81 -10.67 -11.43
N TYR A 234 8.90 -12.01 -11.36
CA TYR A 234 7.76 -12.83 -10.96
C TYR A 234 7.36 -12.61 -9.49
N ILE A 235 8.30 -12.22 -8.61
CA ILE A 235 8.01 -11.92 -7.20
C ILE A 235 7.08 -10.73 -7.09
N ILE A 236 7.30 -9.69 -7.90
CA ILE A 236 6.54 -8.44 -7.83
C ILE A 236 5.27 -8.47 -8.69
N LEU A 237 5.14 -9.46 -9.58
CA LEU A 237 4.02 -9.60 -10.50
C LEU A 237 2.63 -9.56 -9.83
N PRO A 238 2.39 -10.24 -8.67
CA PRO A 238 1.10 -10.16 -8.00
C PRO A 238 0.72 -8.73 -7.57
N TRP A 239 1.69 -7.94 -7.11
CA TRP A 239 1.45 -6.53 -6.78
C TRP A 239 1.22 -5.69 -8.03
N LEU A 240 1.91 -5.94 -9.14
CA LEU A 240 1.65 -5.25 -10.41
C LEU A 240 0.22 -5.52 -10.91
N ILE A 241 -0.25 -6.77 -10.80
CA ILE A 241 -1.63 -7.15 -11.13
C ILE A 241 -2.61 -6.40 -10.21
N LEU A 242 -2.35 -6.39 -8.90
CA LEU A 242 -3.20 -5.69 -7.92
C LEU A 242 -3.29 -4.18 -8.23
N MET A 243 -2.16 -3.53 -8.49
CA MET A 243 -2.11 -2.11 -8.83
C MET A 243 -2.81 -1.81 -10.15
N GLY A 244 -2.65 -2.69 -11.15
CA GLY A 244 -3.38 -2.60 -12.42
C GLY A 244 -4.90 -2.72 -12.25
N LEU A 245 -5.37 -3.65 -11.41
CA LEU A 245 -6.79 -3.79 -11.10
C LEU A 245 -7.35 -2.55 -10.38
N VAL A 246 -6.61 -2.00 -9.42
CA VAL A 246 -6.99 -0.76 -8.72
C VAL A 246 -7.05 0.42 -9.70
N ALA A 247 -6.07 0.54 -10.60
CA ALA A 247 -6.05 1.57 -11.64
C ALA A 247 -7.27 1.45 -12.57
N LEU A 248 -7.56 0.25 -13.06
CA LEU A 248 -8.72 -0.02 -13.92
C LEU A 248 -10.04 0.26 -13.20
N ALA A 249 -10.17 -0.15 -11.94
CA ALA A 249 -11.34 0.14 -11.12
C ALA A 249 -11.52 1.66 -10.91
N GLY A 250 -10.43 2.40 -10.67
CA GLY A 250 -10.47 3.86 -10.54
C GLY A 250 -10.91 4.56 -11.84
N ILE A 251 -10.38 4.12 -12.98
CA ILE A 251 -10.80 4.63 -14.31
C ILE A 251 -12.27 4.30 -14.56
N ALA A 252 -12.68 3.05 -14.34
CA ALA A 252 -14.08 2.63 -14.51
C ALA A 252 -15.02 3.40 -13.60
N ALA A 253 -14.65 3.63 -12.34
CA ALA A 253 -15.44 4.44 -11.41
C ALA A 253 -15.67 5.86 -11.96
N VAL A 254 -14.64 6.49 -12.54
CA VAL A 254 -14.79 7.82 -13.16
C VAL A 254 -15.64 7.78 -14.44
N LEU A 255 -15.55 6.72 -15.23
CA LEU A 255 -16.32 6.57 -16.48
C LEU A 255 -17.81 6.28 -16.24
N PHE A 256 -18.14 5.47 -15.22
CA PHE A 256 -19.49 4.91 -15.05
C PHE A 256 -20.29 5.53 -13.90
N LEU A 257 -19.67 6.11 -12.88
CA LEU A 257 -20.41 6.72 -11.75
C LEU A 257 -21.01 8.10 -12.07
N ASP A 258 -20.83 8.63 -13.29
CA ASP A 258 -21.36 9.93 -13.70
C ASP A 258 -22.74 9.86 -14.38
N LEU A 259 -23.46 8.73 -14.27
CA LEU A 259 -24.76 8.52 -14.93
C LEU A 259 -26.00 8.73 -14.04
N ASP A 260 -25.86 8.98 -12.73
CA ASP A 260 -27.02 8.95 -11.81
C ASP A 260 -27.46 10.30 -11.21
N ASP A 261 -26.81 11.43 -11.55
CA ASP A 261 -27.20 12.75 -11.01
C ASP A 261 -27.98 13.63 -11.99
N SER A 262 -28.58 13.04 -13.04
CA SER A 262 -29.34 13.79 -14.04
C SER A 262 -30.65 13.13 -14.46
N THR A 263 -31.40 12.57 -13.51
CA THR A 263 -32.84 12.33 -13.69
C THR A 263 -33.68 12.81 -12.51
N SER A 264 -34.30 13.97 -12.73
CA SER A 264 -35.60 14.42 -12.21
C SER A 264 -35.74 14.77 -10.72
N GLY A 265 -35.33 15.99 -10.36
CA GLY A 265 -36.14 16.76 -9.42
C GLY A 265 -37.32 17.38 -10.19
N PRO A 266 -38.59 17.16 -9.80
CA PRO A 266 -39.71 17.80 -10.45
C PRO A 266 -39.65 19.31 -10.21
N VAL A 267 -39.63 20.08 -11.29
CA VAL A 267 -39.85 21.53 -11.27
C VAL A 267 -41.29 21.76 -10.77
N THR A 268 -41.45 22.03 -9.48
CA THR A 268 -42.70 22.55 -8.94
C THR A 268 -42.85 23.99 -9.41
N THR A 269 -43.68 24.20 -10.42
CA THR A 269 -44.19 25.51 -10.82
C THR A 269 -44.98 26.13 -9.65
N PRO A 270 -44.79 27.41 -9.33
CA PRO A 270 -45.61 28.09 -8.33
C PRO A 270 -47.03 28.30 -8.90
N TYR A 271 -48.05 27.86 -8.17
CA TYR A 271 -49.43 28.23 -8.44
C TYR A 271 -49.61 29.70 -8.09
N GLU A 272 -50.01 30.52 -9.07
CA GLU A 272 -50.60 31.84 -8.85
C GLU A 272 -51.98 31.64 -8.20
N GLU A 273 -52.16 32.15 -6.98
CA GLU A 273 -53.48 32.33 -6.37
C GLU A 273 -54.13 33.58 -6.98
N VAL A 274 -55.35 33.41 -7.52
CA VAL A 274 -56.30 34.48 -7.88
C VAL A 274 -57.54 34.30 -7.02
#